data_AF-A0A2G2VKT2-F1
#
_entry.id   AF-A0A2G2VKT2-F1
#
_cell.length_a   1.000
_cell.length_b   1.000
_cell.length_c   1.000
_cell.angle_alpha   90.00
_cell.angle_beta   90.00
_cell.angle_gamma   90.00
#
_symmetry.space_group_name_H-M   'P 1'
#
loop_
_entity.id
_entity.type
_entity.pdbx_description
1 polymer ?
#
loop_
_entity_poly.entity_id
_entity_poly.type
_entity_poly.pdbx_seq_one_letter_code
_entity_poly.pdbx_strand_id
1 'polypeptide(L)'
;MIDDKFNKSLNSWILVPRGIPCPHAIKALMHKKVIPETKIHWWYSKEAYMLTYKHKMHPVRGERFWKAEDSHAMFPSNVVKQVGKPKSKRDREPNEAKKRKGE
;
A
#
# COMPACT_ATOMS: atom_id res chain seq x y z
N MET A 1 32.83 -1.10 12.54
CA MET A 1 32.04 -0.06 13.23
C MET A 1 30.95 0.36 12.26
N ILE A 2 29.74 -0.17 12.44
CA ILE A 2 28.56 0.20 11.67
C ILE A 2 27.60 0.78 12.70
N ASP A 3 27.18 2.03 12.47
CA ASP A 3 26.67 2.91 13.50
C ASP A 3 25.36 2.44 14.15
N ASP A 4 25.40 2.30 15.48
CA ASP A 4 24.29 2.00 16.39
C ASP A 4 23.34 3.21 16.58
N LYS A 5 22.76 3.71 15.49
CA LYS A 5 21.86 4.88 15.53
C LYS A 5 20.52 4.73 14.80
N PHE A 6 19.98 3.52 14.65
CA PHE A 6 18.63 3.34 14.09
C PHE A 6 17.54 2.90 15.08
N ASN A 7 17.78 2.81 16.39
CA ASN A 7 16.65 2.53 17.28
C ASN A 7 16.81 3.05 18.70
N LYS A 8 16.57 4.35 18.88
CA LYS A 8 16.19 4.90 20.17
C LYS A 8 14.73 5.36 20.13
N SER A 9 13.83 4.40 20.30
CA SER A 9 12.65 4.63 21.14
C SER A 9 12.14 3.30 21.68
N LEU A 10 12.47 3.03 22.94
CA LEU A 10 11.80 2.04 23.77
C LEU A 10 10.37 2.52 24.07
N ASN A 11 9.46 1.55 24.20
CA ASN A 11 8.07 1.65 24.66
C ASN A 11 7.02 2.06 23.61
N SER A 12 6.50 1.09 22.87
CA SER A 12 5.06 1.04 22.58
C SER A 12 4.65 -0.32 21.98
N TRP A 13 3.78 -1.03 22.69
CA TRP A 13 2.64 -1.80 22.18
C TRP A 13 2.73 -2.41 20.77
N ILE A 14 2.64 -3.74 20.74
CA ILE A 14 1.85 -4.50 19.75
C ILE A 14 1.94 -3.93 18.34
N LEU A 15 3.06 -4.17 17.66
CA LEU A 15 3.06 -4.15 16.21
C LEU A 15 3.76 -5.39 15.68
N VAL A 16 2.97 -6.48 15.60
CA VAL A 16 3.21 -7.62 14.71
C VAL A 16 2.44 -7.48 13.36
N PRO A 17 2.18 -6.29 12.75
CA PRO A 17 1.50 -6.22 11.46
C PRO A 17 2.47 -6.43 10.28
N ARG A 18 3.75 -6.70 10.55
CA ARG A 18 4.70 -7.17 9.53
C ARG A 18 5.01 -8.60 9.89
N GLY A 19 4.53 -9.55 9.10
CA GLY A 19 4.54 -10.97 9.42
C GLY A 19 5.92 -11.65 9.46
N ILE A 20 6.99 -10.88 9.64
CA ILE A 20 8.34 -11.35 9.92
C ILE A 20 8.80 -10.74 11.27
N PRO A 21 9.13 -11.56 12.28
CA PRO A 21 9.57 -11.07 13.57
C PRO A 21 10.91 -10.33 13.46
N CYS A 22 11.09 -9.26 14.24
CA CYS A 22 12.38 -8.58 14.35
C CYS A 22 13.41 -9.47 15.10
N PRO A 23 14.72 -9.21 14.99
CA PRO A 23 15.75 -10.01 15.68
C PRO A 23 15.53 -10.13 17.20
N HIS A 24 15.06 -9.06 17.85
CA HIS A 24 14.70 -9.08 19.27
C HIS A 24 13.51 -10.00 19.58
N ALA A 25 12.50 -10.01 18.72
CA ALA A 25 11.35 -10.89 18.84
C ALA A 25 11.77 -12.36 18.63
N ILE A 26 12.65 -12.64 17.66
CA ILE A 26 13.22 -13.99 17.46
C ILE A 26 13.97 -14.44 18.72
N LYS A 27 14.83 -13.59 19.29
CA LYS A 27 15.56 -13.91 20.52
C LYS A 27 14.63 -14.17 21.71
N ALA A 28 13.57 -13.38 21.85
CA ALA A 28 12.55 -13.58 22.88
C ALA A 28 11.75 -14.88 22.68
N LEU A 29 11.45 -15.25 21.44
CA LEU A 29 10.79 -16.53 21.11
C LEU A 29 11.69 -17.72 21.43
N MET A 30 12.98 -17.64 21.08
CA MET A 30 13.97 -18.66 21.42
C MET A 30 14.12 -18.82 22.94
N HIS A 31 14.13 -17.72 23.69
CA HIS A 31 14.15 -17.76 25.16
C HIS A 31 12.90 -18.45 25.73
N LYS A 32 11.74 -18.26 25.10
CA LYS A 32 10.49 -18.93 25.44
C LYS A 32 10.39 -20.36 24.89
N LYS A 33 11.46 -20.91 24.29
CA LYS A 33 11.51 -22.23 23.63
C LYS A 33 10.43 -22.42 22.56
N VAL A 34 10.00 -21.31 21.93
CA VAL A 34 9.05 -21.32 20.82
C VAL A 34 9.83 -21.22 19.52
N ILE A 35 9.51 -22.09 18.57
CA ILE A 35 10.12 -22.06 17.23
C ILE A 35 9.67 -20.78 16.52
N PRO A 36 10.59 -19.88 16.12
CA PRO A 36 10.24 -18.59 15.52
C PRO A 36 9.40 -18.72 14.25
N GLU A 37 9.69 -19.75 13.46
CA GLU A 37 9.01 -20.06 12.19
C GLU A 37 7.51 -20.30 12.37
N THR A 38 7.08 -20.85 13.52
CA THR A 38 5.66 -21.08 13.82
C THR A 38 4.87 -19.79 14.08
N LYS A 39 5.57 -18.68 14.29
CA LYS A 39 4.96 -17.35 14.50
C LYS A 39 4.98 -16.49 13.25
N ILE A 40 5.65 -16.94 12.19
CA ILE A 40 5.64 -16.29 10.88
C ILE A 40 4.29 -16.60 10.22
N HIS A 41 3.69 -15.59 9.59
CA HIS A 41 2.42 -15.77 8.90
C HIS A 41 2.60 -16.64 7.64
N TRP A 42 1.61 -17.49 7.33
CA TRP A 42 1.69 -18.46 6.22
C TRP A 42 2.06 -17.83 4.87
N TRP A 43 1.61 -16.58 4.61
CA TRP A 43 1.95 -15.81 3.41
C TRP A 43 3.45 -15.63 3.15
N TYR A 44 4.29 -15.72 4.18
CA TYR A 44 5.75 -15.63 4.05
C TYR A 44 6.44 -17.00 3.94
N SER A 45 5.67 -18.08 3.86
CA SER A 45 6.22 -19.42 3.64
C SER A 45 6.75 -19.59 2.22
N LYS A 46 7.68 -20.54 2.06
CA LYS A 46 8.15 -20.96 0.73
C LYS A 46 6.99 -21.45 -0.14
N GLU A 47 6.02 -22.13 0.44
CA GLU A 47 4.85 -22.64 -0.28
C GLU A 47 4.02 -21.49 -0.86
N ALA A 48 3.72 -20.47 -0.05
CA ALA A 48 3.02 -19.28 -0.52
C ALA A 48 3.78 -18.57 -1.65
N TYR A 49 5.11 -18.44 -1.53
CA TYR A 49 5.96 -17.90 -2.60
C TYR A 49 5.86 -18.74 -3.89
N MET A 50 5.94 -20.07 -3.79
CA MET A 50 5.84 -20.95 -4.95
C MET A 50 4.45 -20.91 -5.58
N LEU A 51 3.39 -20.72 -4.78
CA LEU A 51 2.02 -20.57 -5.27
C LEU A 51 1.80 -19.25 -5.99
N THR A 52 2.26 -18.12 -5.43
CA THR A 52 2.10 -16.79 -6.04
C THR A 52 2.87 -16.66 -7.34
N TYR A 53 4.09 -17.19 -7.39
CA TYR A 53 4.94 -17.17 -8.57
C TYR A 53 4.87 -18.46 -9.40
N LYS A 54 3.87 -19.32 -9.15
CA LYS A 54 3.66 -20.58 -9.92
C LYS A 54 3.49 -20.30 -11.39
N HIS A 55 2.73 -19.24 -11.72
CA HIS A 55 2.61 -18.75 -13.08
C HIS A 55 3.79 -17.85 -13.40
N LYS A 56 4.68 -18.35 -14.26
CA LYS A 56 5.82 -17.58 -14.74
C LYS A 56 5.30 -16.47 -15.64
N MET A 57 5.40 -15.23 -15.18
CA MET A 57 5.42 -14.10 -16.11
C MET A 57 6.71 -14.23 -16.91
N HIS A 58 6.60 -14.68 -18.15
CA HIS A 58 7.74 -14.76 -19.04
C HIS A 58 8.23 -13.32 -19.27
N PRO A 59 9.51 -13.02 -18.99
CA PRO A 59 10.05 -11.72 -19.29
C PRO A 59 9.91 -11.50 -20.80
N VAL A 60 9.19 -10.44 -21.17
CA VAL A 60 9.05 -10.09 -22.58
C VAL A 60 10.22 -9.21 -22.96
N ARG A 61 10.92 -9.56 -24.05
CA ARG A 61 12.16 -8.90 -24.50
C ARG A 61 12.03 -7.40 -24.78
N GLY A 62 10.82 -6.87 -24.87
CA GLY A 62 10.51 -5.46 -25.10
C GLY A 62 9.15 -5.28 -25.76
N GLU A 63 8.69 -4.03 -25.90
CA GLU A 63 7.39 -3.66 -26.47
C GLU A 63 7.16 -4.27 -27.87
N ARG A 64 8.21 -4.31 -28.71
CA ARG A 64 8.16 -4.90 -30.05
C ARG A 64 7.81 -6.39 -30.09
N PHE A 65 7.93 -7.09 -28.97
CA PHE A 65 7.63 -8.52 -28.84
C PHE A 65 6.30 -8.78 -28.12
N TRP A 66 5.55 -7.73 -27.76
CA TRP A 66 4.24 -7.86 -27.14
C TRP A 66 3.27 -8.41 -28.19
N LYS A 67 2.63 -9.54 -27.89
CA LYS A 67 1.51 -10.03 -28.70
C LYS A 67 0.30 -9.15 -28.40
N ALA A 68 0.08 -8.12 -29.22
CA ALA A 68 -1.17 -7.37 -29.20
C ALA A 68 -2.25 -8.25 -29.83
N GLU A 69 -2.96 -8.99 -28.98
CA GLU A 69 -4.18 -9.70 -29.38
C GLU A 69 -5.36 -8.73 -29.26
N ASP A 70 -6.32 -8.77 -30.17
CA ASP A 70 -7.49 -7.89 -30.15
C ASP A 70 -8.30 -8.04 -28.84
N SER A 71 -8.22 -9.20 -28.19
CA SER A 71 -8.82 -9.45 -26.87
C SER A 71 -8.18 -8.64 -25.72
N HIS A 72 -6.96 -8.13 -25.89
CA HIS A 72 -6.26 -7.29 -24.92
C HIS A 72 -6.48 -5.80 -25.17
N ALA A 73 -7.30 -5.44 -26.16
CA ALA A 73 -7.70 -4.06 -26.38
C ALA A 73 -8.43 -3.54 -25.13
N MET A 74 -7.72 -2.75 -24.32
CA MET A 74 -8.32 -2.02 -23.22
C MET A 74 -9.09 -0.85 -23.82
N PHE A 75 -10.41 -0.90 -23.73
CA PHE A 75 -11.20 0.29 -23.99
C PHE A 75 -10.84 1.36 -22.96
N PRO A 76 -10.73 2.64 -23.37
CA PRO A 76 -10.55 3.71 -22.40
C PRO A 76 -11.68 3.65 -21.39
N SER A 77 -11.37 3.93 -20.12
CA SER A 77 -12.43 4.09 -19.13
C SER A 77 -13.40 5.17 -19.60
N ASN A 78 -14.69 4.97 -19.34
CA ASN A 78 -15.69 5.97 -19.65
C ASN A 78 -15.29 7.28 -18.96
N VAL A 79 -15.07 8.33 -19.75
CA VAL A 79 -14.75 9.66 -19.24
C VAL A 79 -15.99 10.19 -18.53
N VAL A 80 -16.05 9.99 -17.21
CA VAL A 80 -17.11 10.59 -16.39
C VAL A 80 -16.79 12.08 -16.26
N LYS A 81 -17.76 12.94 -16.56
CA LYS A 81 -17.65 14.37 -16.22
C LYS A 81 -17.52 14.46 -14.70
N GLN A 82 -16.32 14.73 -14.21
CA GLN A 82 -16.12 15.04 -12.82
C GLN A 82 -16.94 16.29 -12.50
N VAL A 83 -17.72 16.23 -11.41
CA VAL A 83 -18.35 17.45 -10.87
C VAL A 83 -17.20 18.39 -10.57
N GLY A 84 -17.12 19.47 -11.35
CA GLY A 84 -16.03 20.44 -11.24
C GLY A 84 -15.94 20.97 -9.81
N LYS A 85 -14.79 21.58 -9.49
CA LYS A 85 -14.58 22.20 -8.19
C LYS A 85 -15.79 23.06 -7.80
N PRO A 86 -16.41 22.85 -6.63
CA PRO A 86 -17.54 23.67 -6.21
C PRO A 86 -17.11 25.14 -6.17
N LYS A 87 -18.02 26.03 -6.59
CA LYS A 87 -17.74 27.47 -6.65
C LYS A 87 -17.29 27.95 -5.26
N SER A 88 -16.20 28.72 -5.20
CA SER A 88 -15.70 29.29 -3.94
C SER A 88 -16.71 30.24 -3.29
N LYS A 89 -17.58 30.86 -4.09
CA LYS A 89 -18.71 31.64 -3.61
C LYS A 89 -20.01 31.01 -4.09
N ARG A 90 -20.96 30.87 -3.16
CA ARG A 90 -22.33 30.50 -3.45
C ARG A 90 -23.02 31.60 -4.26
N ASP A 91 -23.87 31.23 -5.21
CA ASP A 91 -24.78 32.18 -5.87
C ASP A 91 -25.82 32.63 -4.83
N ARG A 92 -25.98 33.95 -4.67
CA ARG A 92 -26.91 34.54 -3.70
C ARG A 92 -28.29 34.67 -4.33
N GLU A 93 -29.33 34.33 -3.57
CA GLU A 93 -30.72 34.58 -3.97
C GLU A 93 -30.98 36.09 -3.98
N PRO A 94 -31.89 36.59 -4.85
CA PRO A 94 -32.15 38.03 -4.97
C PRO A 94 -32.65 38.68 -3.67
N ASN A 95 -33.18 37.88 -2.72
CA ASN A 95 -33.66 38.35 -1.42
C ASN A 95 -32.62 38.23 -0.29
N GLU A 96 -31.36 37.93 -0.58
CA GLU A 96 -30.34 37.72 0.45
C GLU A 96 -29.60 39.01 0.84
N ALA A 97 -29.50 39.29 2.14
CA ALA A 97 -28.82 40.47 2.66
C ALA A 97 -27.33 40.52 2.28
N LYS A 98 -26.88 41.63 1.68
CA LYS A 98 -25.46 41.87 1.39
C LYS A 98 -24.69 42.12 2.69
N LYS A 99 -23.70 41.28 3.02
CA LYS A 99 -22.74 41.61 4.09
C LYS A 99 -22.04 42.93 3.77
N ARG A 100 -22.05 43.87 4.72
CA ARG A 100 -21.25 45.11 4.66
C ARG A 100 -19.78 44.72 4.49
N LYS A 101 -19.09 45.30 3.49
CA LYS A 101 -17.63 45.23 3.44
C LYS A 101 -17.12 46.17 4.55
N GLY A 102 -16.42 45.60 5.53
CA GLY A 102 -15.71 46.38 6.53
C GLY A 102 -14.56 47.14 5.87
N GLU A 103 -14.35 48.35 6.38
CA GLU A 103 -13.24 49.29 6.15
C GLU A 103 -11.88 48.66 6.50
#